data_AF-A0A034WKX1-F1
#
_entry.id   AF-A0A034WKX1-F1
#
_cell.length_a   1.000
_cell.length_b   1.000
_cell.length_c   1.000
_cell.angle_alpha   90.00
_cell.angle_beta   90.00
_cell.angle_gamma   90.00
#
_symmetry.space_group_name_H-M   'P 1'
#
loop_
_entity.id
_entity.type
_entity.pdbx_description
1 polymer ?
#
loop_
_entity_poly.entity_id
_entity_poly.type
_entity_poly.pdbx_seq_one_letter_code
_entity_poly.pdbx_strand_id
1 'polypeptide(L)'
;MCAFFHSTHFKRALLLLLLMIVAAYSKFCVEDDCSAQRWQLYKIEYKKQYNSNLEDAHRRIIFCKNLRMIDAHNERYKRGEVTFEMGVNQFADMSHEEFLRWLHTGSRDNGSILSSL
;
A
#
# COMPACT_ATOMS: atom_id res chain seq x y z
N MET A 1 40.23 37.70 19.68
CA MET A 1 39.72 36.33 19.90
C MET A 1 38.24 36.14 19.48
N CYS A 2 37.62 37.02 18.68
CA CYS A 2 36.18 36.92 18.32
C CYS A 2 35.85 36.20 17.00
N ALA A 3 36.82 36.02 16.08
CA ALA A 3 36.56 35.43 14.76
C ALA A 3 36.46 33.89 14.77
N PHE A 4 37.19 33.23 15.67
CA PHE A 4 37.14 31.76 15.83
C PHE A 4 35.79 31.31 16.40
N PHE A 5 35.21 32.10 17.30
CA PHE A 5 33.92 31.80 17.91
C PHE A 5 32.80 31.91 16.86
N HIS A 6 32.77 32.98 16.07
CA HIS A 6 31.76 33.17 15.02
C HIS A 6 31.81 32.08 13.94
N SER A 7 33.01 31.67 13.50
CA SER A 7 33.18 30.58 12.53
C SER A 7 32.76 29.21 13.07
N THR A 8 33.06 28.93 14.34
CA THR A 8 32.68 27.66 14.98
C THR A 8 31.18 27.60 15.30
N HIS A 9 30.56 28.71 15.67
CA HIS A 9 29.10 28.81 15.82
C HIS A 9 28.37 28.66 14.48
N PHE A 10 28.88 29.28 13.42
CA PHE A 10 28.30 29.15 12.08
C PHE A 10 28.39 27.71 11.54
N LYS A 11 29.55 27.05 11.71
CA LYS A 11 29.73 25.64 11.32
C LYS A 11 28.86 24.68 12.14
N ARG A 12 28.72 24.93 13.45
CA ARG A 12 27.82 24.16 14.32
C ARG A 12 26.36 24.36 13.96
N ALA A 13 25.94 25.58 13.67
CA ALA A 13 24.57 25.87 13.22
C ALA A 13 24.26 25.20 11.88
N LEU A 14 25.20 25.23 10.93
CA LEU A 14 25.07 24.53 9.64
C LEU A 14 25.00 23.01 9.83
N LEU A 15 25.84 22.45 10.71
CA LEU A 15 25.81 21.02 11.02
C LEU A 15 24.49 20.60 11.66
N LEU A 16 23.96 21.38 12.59
CA LEU A 16 22.66 21.13 13.22
C LEU A 16 21.51 21.24 12.21
N LEU A 17 21.55 22.20 11.29
CA LEU A 17 20.58 22.34 10.21
C LEU A 17 20.60 21.10 9.28
N LEU A 18 21.79 20.64 8.90
CA LEU A 18 21.95 19.44 8.05
C LEU A 18 21.45 18.16 8.76
N LEU A 19 21.69 18.01 10.07
CA LEU A 19 21.19 16.89 10.86
C LEU A 19 19.65 16.90 10.96
N MET A 20 19.04 18.08 11.13
CA MET A 20 17.57 18.23 11.14
C MET A 20 16.95 17.88 9.77
N ILE A 21 17.62 18.26 8.68
CA ILE A 21 17.20 17.92 7.32
C ILE A 21 17.28 16.40 7.08
N VAL A 22 18.38 15.74 7.47
CA VAL A 22 18.53 14.29 7.35
C VAL A 22 17.49 13.53 8.17
N ALA A 23 17.19 13.98 9.39
CA ALA A 23 16.16 13.39 10.25
C ALA A 23 14.72 13.57 9.70
N ALA A 24 14.46 14.66 8.96
CA ALA A 24 13.19 14.86 8.27
C ALA A 24 13.03 13.91 7.07
N TYR A 25 14.12 13.62 6.34
CA TYR A 25 14.08 12.74 5.17
C TYR A 25 14.13 11.25 5.49
N SER A 26 14.66 10.82 6.65
CA SER A 26 14.67 9.41 7.04
C SER A 26 13.28 8.81 7.29
N LYS A 27 12.26 9.66 7.49
CA LYS A 27 10.86 9.25 7.56
C LYS A 27 10.17 9.16 6.20
N PHE A 28 10.83 9.59 5.11
CA PHE A 28 10.37 9.37 3.74
C PHE A 28 10.82 8.00 3.24
N CYS A 29 10.67 6.97 4.06
CA CYS A 29 10.58 5.62 3.55
C CYS A 29 9.10 5.43 3.28
N VAL A 30 8.71 5.51 1.99
CA VAL A 30 7.41 4.99 1.57
C VAL A 30 7.43 3.52 1.97
N GLU A 31 6.70 3.18 3.03
CA GLU A 31 6.39 1.80 3.34
C GLU A 31 5.62 1.31 2.12
N ASP A 32 6.29 0.51 1.27
CA ASP A 32 5.63 -0.12 0.14
C ASP A 32 4.79 -1.26 0.72
N ASP A 33 3.64 -0.90 1.29
CA ASP A 33 2.66 -1.83 1.87
C ASP A 33 2.30 -2.93 0.87
N CYS A 34 2.51 -2.67 -0.42
CA CYS A 34 2.21 -3.54 -1.55
C CYS A 34 3.48 -4.02 -2.29
N SER A 35 4.43 -4.55 -1.52
CA SER A 35 5.65 -5.14 -2.06
C SER A 35 5.34 -6.13 -3.20
N ALA A 36 6.25 -6.20 -4.18
CA ALA A 36 6.10 -7.14 -5.30
C ALA A 36 5.88 -8.58 -4.82
N GLN A 37 6.47 -8.96 -3.69
CA GLN A 37 6.28 -10.26 -3.06
C GLN A 37 4.83 -10.48 -2.57
N ARG A 38 4.22 -9.51 -1.85
CA ARG A 38 2.81 -9.62 -1.42
C ARG A 38 1.88 -9.76 -2.62
N TRP A 39 2.14 -9.02 -3.70
CA TRP A 39 1.39 -9.15 -4.95
C TRP A 39 1.51 -10.56 -5.56
N GLN A 40 2.73 -11.12 -5.65
CA GLN A 40 2.89 -12.48 -6.18
C GLN A 40 2.20 -13.53 -5.29
N LEU A 41 2.34 -13.44 -3.97
CA LEU A 41 1.68 -14.36 -3.04
C LEU A 41 0.17 -14.31 -3.18
N TYR A 42 -0.41 -13.12 -3.26
CA TYR A 42 -1.84 -12.93 -3.53
C TYR A 42 -2.29 -13.62 -4.81
N LYS A 43 -1.55 -13.42 -5.92
CA LYS A 43 -1.89 -14.06 -7.20
C LYS A 43 -1.82 -15.59 -7.12
N ILE A 44 -0.84 -16.13 -6.41
CA ILE A 44 -0.70 -17.58 -6.21
C ILE A 44 -1.87 -18.11 -5.36
N GLU A 45 -2.15 -17.47 -4.22
CA GLU A 45 -3.17 -17.89 -3.27
C GLU A 45 -4.57 -17.91 -3.89
N TYR A 46 -4.92 -16.87 -4.65
CA TYR A 46 -6.23 -16.74 -5.29
C TYR A 46 -6.24 -17.12 -6.77
N LYS A 47 -5.18 -17.78 -7.27
CA LYS A 47 -5.03 -18.28 -8.65
C LYS A 47 -5.33 -17.22 -9.71
N LYS A 48 -4.88 -15.99 -9.48
CA LYS A 48 -5.13 -14.84 -10.36
C LYS A 48 -4.27 -14.92 -11.61
N GLN A 49 -4.91 -14.74 -12.77
CA GLN A 49 -4.27 -14.61 -14.07
C GLN A 49 -4.91 -13.43 -14.78
N TYR A 50 -4.09 -12.62 -15.45
CA TYR A 50 -4.53 -11.41 -16.16
C TYR A 50 -4.07 -11.49 -17.60
N ASN A 51 -4.87 -10.94 -18.52
CA ASN A 51 -4.67 -11.12 -19.96
C ASN A 51 -3.51 -10.29 -20.51
N SER A 52 -3.08 -9.27 -19.76
CA SER A 52 -2.01 -8.36 -20.18
C SER A 52 -1.23 -7.81 -19.00
N ASN A 53 0.01 -7.37 -19.27
CA ASN A 53 0.82 -6.65 -18.28
C ASN A 53 0.16 -5.34 -17.83
N LEU A 54 -0.61 -4.69 -18.71
CA LEU A 54 -1.35 -3.48 -18.38
C LEU A 54 -2.45 -3.79 -17.36
N GLU A 55 -3.18 -4.90 -17.55
CA GLU A 55 -4.18 -5.36 -16.60
C GLU A 55 -3.56 -5.80 -15.27
N ASP A 56 -2.47 -6.58 -15.27
CA ASP A 56 -1.76 -6.97 -14.04
C ASP A 56 -1.31 -5.73 -13.25
N ALA A 57 -0.74 -4.73 -13.93
CA ALA A 57 -0.35 -3.47 -13.31
C ALA A 57 -1.55 -2.70 -12.74
N HIS A 58 -2.66 -2.64 -13.48
CA HIS A 58 -3.88 -1.99 -13.01
C HIS A 58 -4.46 -2.68 -11.76
N ARG A 59 -4.55 -4.01 -11.80
CA ARG A 59 -5.05 -4.85 -10.70
C ARG A 59 -4.15 -4.75 -9.48
N ARG A 60 -2.83 -4.69 -9.68
CA ARG A 60 -1.87 -4.43 -8.60
C ARG A 60 -2.13 -3.08 -7.93
N ILE A 61 -2.38 -2.01 -8.70
CA ILE A 61 -2.68 -0.68 -8.13
C ILE A 61 -3.91 -0.74 -7.20
N ILE A 62 -4.97 -1.42 -7.64
CA ILE A 62 -6.19 -1.61 -6.85
C ILE A 62 -5.89 -2.43 -5.59
N PHE A 63 -5.17 -3.54 -5.74
CA PHE A 63 -4.74 -4.38 -4.62
C PHE A 63 -3.97 -3.58 -3.57
N CYS A 64 -3.00 -2.76 -3.99
CA CYS A 64 -2.25 -1.90 -3.08
C CYS A 64 -3.14 -0.92 -2.33
N LYS A 65 -4.16 -0.36 -2.99
CA LYS A 65 -5.12 0.55 -2.35
C LYS A 65 -5.97 -0.17 -1.31
N ASN A 66 -6.45 -1.37 -1.62
CA ASN A 66 -7.27 -2.16 -0.71
C ASN A 66 -6.46 -2.68 0.48
N LEU A 67 -5.18 -3.00 0.27
CA LEU A 67 -4.28 -3.42 1.34
C LEU A 67 -4.08 -2.32 2.39
N ARG A 68 -3.86 -1.08 1.95
CA ARG A 68 -3.79 0.09 2.85
C ARG A 68 -5.10 0.30 3.61
N MET A 69 -6.25 0.06 2.96
CA MET A 69 -7.55 0.14 3.63
C MET A 69 -7.68 -0.92 4.72
N ILE A 70 -7.27 -2.16 4.44
CA ILE A 70 -7.27 -3.27 5.40
C ILE A 70 -6.36 -2.94 6.59
N ASP A 71 -5.13 -2.51 6.31
CA ASP A 71 -4.15 -2.20 7.36
C ASP A 71 -4.65 -1.04 8.24
N ALA A 72 -5.17 0.04 7.63
CA ALA A 72 -5.75 1.16 8.38
C ALA A 72 -6.99 0.75 9.21
N HIS A 73 -7.84 -0.16 8.71
CA HIS A 73 -8.96 -0.68 9.47
C HIS A 73 -8.51 -1.54 10.65
N ASN A 74 -7.51 -2.40 10.46
CA ASN A 74 -6.99 -3.27 11.50
C ASN A 74 -6.24 -2.48 12.58
N GLU A 75 -5.59 -1.37 12.23
CA GLU A 75 -5.05 -0.45 13.24
C GLU A 75 -6.15 0.20 14.09
N ARG A 76 -7.32 0.51 13.51
CA ARG A 76 -8.49 0.98 14.27
C ARG A 76 -9.06 -0.12 15.16
N TYR A 77 -9.08 -1.37 14.67
CA TYR A 77 -9.53 -2.52 15.44
C TYR A 77 -8.65 -2.75 16.68
N LYS A 78 -7.32 -2.70 16.52
CA LYS A 78 -6.36 -2.80 17.65
C LYS A 78 -6.57 -1.73 18.71
N ARG A 79 -7.11 -0.56 18.34
CA ARG A 79 -7.48 0.52 19.26
C ARG A 79 -8.89 0.39 19.84
N GLY A 80 -9.66 -0.62 19.45
CA GLY A 80 -11.04 -0.84 19.89
C GLY A 80 -12.07 0.12 19.26
N GLU A 81 -11.72 0.83 18.18
CA GLU A 81 -12.62 1.78 17.51
C GLU A 81 -13.62 1.11 16.54
N VAL A 82 -13.31 -0.12 16.13
CA VAL A 82 -14.17 -0.97 15.29
C VAL A 82 -14.20 -2.37 15.88
N THR A 83 -15.25 -3.13 15.57
CA THR A 83 -15.54 -4.42 16.21
C THR A 83 -15.05 -5.64 15.43
N PHE A 84 -14.41 -5.45 14.29
CA PHE A 84 -13.94 -6.55 13.43
C PHE A 84 -12.61 -6.21 12.77
N GLU A 85 -11.92 -7.25 12.29
CA GLU A 85 -10.72 -7.13 11.46
C GLU A 85 -11.06 -7.42 10.00
N MET A 86 -10.31 -6.81 9.11
CA MET A 86 -10.33 -7.09 7.68
C MET A 86 -9.14 -7.98 7.29
N GLY A 87 -9.34 -8.80 6.26
CA GLY A 87 -8.30 -9.64 5.67
C GLY A 87 -8.26 -9.49 4.16
N VAL A 88 -7.10 -9.80 3.57
CA VAL A 88 -6.98 -9.96 2.12
C VAL A 88 -7.86 -11.14 1.69
N ASN A 89 -8.59 -10.97 0.60
CA ASN A 89 -9.48 -11.99 0.04
C ASN A 89 -9.44 -11.95 -1.50
N GLN A 90 -10.16 -12.86 -2.18
CA GLN A 90 -10.16 -12.96 -3.64
C GLN A 90 -10.64 -11.70 -4.38
N PHE A 91 -11.27 -10.75 -3.69
CA PHE A 91 -11.75 -9.47 -4.23
C PHE A 91 -10.81 -8.30 -3.95
N ALA A 92 -9.64 -8.55 -3.34
CA ALA A 92 -8.69 -7.49 -3.01
C ALA A 92 -8.15 -6.74 -4.25
N ASP A 93 -8.24 -7.30 -5.45
CA ASP A 93 -7.89 -6.66 -6.73
C ASP A 93 -9.07 -5.98 -7.45
N MET A 94 -10.25 -5.91 -6.81
CA MET A 94 -11.45 -5.27 -7.35
C MET A 94 -11.65 -3.88 -6.74
N SER A 95 -12.04 -2.92 -7.59
CA SER A 95 -12.55 -1.64 -7.13
C SER A 95 -13.93 -1.80 -6.48
N HIS A 96 -14.33 -0.82 -5.69
CA HIS A 96 -15.65 -0.83 -5.05
C HIS A 96 -16.80 -0.94 -6.07
N GLU A 97 -16.69 -0.22 -7.19
CA GLU A 97 -17.68 -0.24 -8.27
C GLU A 97 -17.74 -1.60 -8.98
N GLU A 98 -16.58 -2.23 -9.22
CA GLU A 98 -16.53 -3.60 -9.76
C GLU A 98 -17.14 -4.61 -8.81
N PHE A 99 -16.83 -4.50 -7.50
CA PHE A 99 -17.39 -5.39 -6.49
C PHE A 99 -18.90 -5.24 -6.37
N LEU A 100 -19.43 -4.01 -6.38
CA LEU A 100 -20.87 -3.76 -6.40
C LEU A 100 -21.53 -4.30 -7.67
N ARG A 101 -20.90 -4.11 -8.84
CA ARG A 101 -21.39 -4.70 -10.09
C ARG A 101 -21.47 -6.22 -9.99
N TRP A 102 -20.41 -6.87 -9.50
CA TRP A 102 -20.38 -8.33 -9.29
C TRP A 102 -21.48 -8.80 -8.33
N LEU A 103 -21.73 -8.05 -7.24
CA LEU A 103 -22.77 -8.37 -6.27
C LEU A 103 -24.18 -8.24 -6.88
N HIS A 104 -24.43 -7.20 -7.67
CA HIS A 104 -25.74 -6.94 -8.28
C HIS A 104 -26.06 -7.86 -9.47
N THR A 105 -25.06 -8.33 -10.22
CA THR A 105 -25.28 -9.25 -11.34
C THR A 105 -25.48 -10.71 -10.88
N GLY A 106 -25.34 -10.97 -9.57
CA GLY A 106 -25.73 -12.21 -8.92
C GLY A 106 -25.03 -13.44 -9.48
N SER A 107 -23.76 -13.66 -9.11
CA SER A 107 -23.05 -14.95 -9.18
C SER A 107 -23.23 -15.83 -10.45
N ARG A 108 -23.63 -15.26 -11.61
CA ARG A 108 -23.80 -16.01 -12.87
C ARG A 108 -22.48 -16.30 -13.59
N ASP A 109 -21.37 -15.80 -13.08
CA ASP A 109 -20.03 -15.98 -13.64
C ASP A 109 -19.09 -16.75 -12.69
N ASN A 110 -19.61 -17.75 -11.95
CA ASN A 110 -18.77 -18.72 -11.23
C ASN A 110 -18.04 -19.72 -12.16
N GLY A 111 -17.66 -19.30 -13.37
CA GLY A 111 -16.95 -20.16 -14.33
C GLY A 111 -16.44 -19.49 -15.62
N SER A 112 -16.86 -18.27 -15.97
CA SER A 112 -16.51 -17.66 -17.28
C SER A 112 -15.18 -16.87 -17.27
N ILE A 113 -14.66 -16.49 -16.10
CA ILE A 113 -13.29 -15.93 -15.99
C ILE A 113 -12.21 -17.03 -15.92
N LEU A 114 -12.61 -18.32 -15.89
CA LEU A 114 -11.70 -19.48 -15.97
C LEU A 114 -11.92 -20.33 -17.23
N SER A 115 -12.65 -19.85 -18.23
CA SER A 115 -12.87 -20.57 -19.50
C SER A 115 -12.61 -19.75 -20.76
N SER A 116 -11.91 -18.61 -20.64
CA SER A 116 -11.44 -17.84 -21.81
C SER A 116 -9.93 -17.60 -21.83
N LEU A 117 -9.17 -18.35 -21.02
CA LEU A 117 -7.77 -18.69 -21.24
C LEU A 117 -7.52 -20.16 -20.87
#